data_AF-A0A923IHP7-F1
#
_entry.id   AF-A0A923IHP7-F1
#
_cell.length_a   1.000
_cell.length_b   1.000
_cell.length_c   1.000
_cell.angle_alpha   90.00
_cell.angle_beta   90.00
_cell.angle_gamma   90.00
#
_symmetry.space_group_name_H-M   'P 1'
#
loop_
_entity.id
_entity.type
_entity.pdbx_description
1 polymer ?
#
loop_
_entity_poly.entity_id
_entity_poly.type
_entity_poly.pdbx_seq_one_letter_code
_entity_poly.pdbx_strand_id
1 'polypeptide(L)'
;MSDLFDRVTGDQDIFKKLLSKIPGFDGYIEKHNRRMSDKMLREKVAAEYELLWGRLSALQRDLIDNGDLMLVDDLESAAIKLRQFIDRVKTASYGYTGFFDSVKLKTEDLARVYEYDLELFNLADSVSAAIDNVEASIGTDGLPAALRNVKKVTRDCVEAFEKRSEVMISSEQQAG
;
A
#
# COMPACT_ATOMS: atom_id res chain seq x y z
N MET A 1 -5.55 -10.17 -31.82
CA MET A 1 -6.84 -10.55 -31.21
C MET A 1 -6.66 -11.26 -29.86
N SER A 2 -5.50 -11.18 -29.20
CA SER A 2 -5.27 -11.71 -27.83
C SER A 2 -5.18 -10.62 -26.76
N ASP A 3 -4.62 -9.45 -27.06
CA ASP A 3 -4.37 -8.39 -26.06
C ASP A 3 -5.60 -7.88 -25.32
N LEU A 4 -6.77 -7.81 -25.99
CA LEU A 4 -8.00 -7.35 -25.33
C LEU A 4 -8.61 -8.42 -24.43
N PHE A 5 -8.47 -9.69 -24.79
CA PHE A 5 -9.01 -10.81 -24.01
C PHE A 5 -8.13 -11.11 -22.79
N ASP A 6 -6.80 -11.02 -22.94
CA ASP A 6 -5.86 -11.13 -21.81
C ASP A 6 -5.98 -9.94 -20.85
N ARG A 7 -6.19 -8.71 -21.33
CA ARG A 7 -6.45 -7.53 -20.48
C ARG A 7 -7.77 -7.65 -19.71
N VAL A 8 -8.86 -8.04 -20.39
CA VAL A 8 -10.16 -8.25 -19.73
C VAL A 8 -10.08 -9.39 -18.70
N THR A 9 -9.24 -10.41 -18.92
CA THR A 9 -9.09 -11.52 -17.97
C THR A 9 -8.18 -11.16 -16.78
N GLY A 10 -7.11 -10.40 -17.02
CA GLY A 10 -6.21 -9.90 -15.96
C GLY A 10 -6.89 -8.88 -15.04
N ASP A 11 -7.61 -7.92 -15.62
CA ASP A 11 -8.36 -6.91 -14.87
C ASP A 11 -9.46 -7.54 -13.99
N GLN A 12 -10.09 -8.63 -14.47
CA GLN A 12 -11.07 -9.40 -13.70
C GLN A 12 -10.44 -10.15 -12.52
N ASP A 13 -9.22 -10.65 -12.64
CA ASP A 13 -8.52 -11.34 -11.54
C ASP A 13 -8.07 -10.35 -10.46
N ILE A 14 -7.49 -9.22 -10.84
CA ILE A 14 -7.09 -8.14 -9.91
C ILE A 14 -8.32 -7.61 -9.17
N PHE A 15 -9.41 -7.34 -9.90
CA PHE A 15 -10.64 -6.85 -9.29
C PHE A 15 -11.24 -7.84 -8.27
N LYS A 16 -11.26 -9.14 -8.60
CA LYS A 16 -11.70 -10.19 -7.66
C LYS A 16 -10.83 -10.25 -6.40
N LYS A 17 -9.51 -10.10 -6.55
CA LYS A 17 -8.59 -10.04 -5.40
C LYS A 17 -8.88 -8.83 -4.53
N LEU A 18 -9.11 -7.66 -5.11
CA LEU A 18 -9.48 -6.45 -4.35
C LEU A 18 -10.82 -6.58 -3.63
N LEU A 19 -11.85 -7.14 -4.30
CA LEU A 19 -13.14 -7.46 -3.67
C LEU A 19 -12.99 -8.35 -2.44
N SER A 20 -12.08 -9.33 -2.49
CA SER A 20 -11.83 -10.21 -1.34
C SER A 20 -11.16 -9.51 -0.16
N LYS A 21 -10.42 -8.42 -0.41
CA LYS A 21 -9.74 -7.62 0.62
C LYS A 21 -10.62 -6.47 1.15
N ILE A 22 -11.58 -5.99 0.35
CA ILE A 22 -12.43 -4.83 0.65
C ILE A 22 -13.92 -5.18 0.38
N PRO A 23 -14.67 -5.65 1.40
CA PRO A 23 -16.10 -5.90 1.26
C PRO A 23 -16.87 -4.63 0.86
N GLY A 24 -17.72 -4.73 -0.18
CA GLY A 24 -18.51 -3.61 -0.70
C GLY A 24 -17.76 -2.69 -1.67
N PHE A 25 -16.57 -3.09 -2.15
CA PHE A 25 -15.81 -2.33 -3.15
C PHE A 25 -16.33 -2.58 -4.57
N ASP A 26 -17.06 -1.62 -5.13
CA ASP A 26 -17.62 -1.74 -6.49
C ASP A 26 -16.63 -1.32 -7.61
N GLY A 27 -15.40 -0.96 -7.24
CA GLY A 27 -14.37 -0.52 -8.16
C GLY A 27 -14.63 0.86 -8.77
N TYR A 28 -13.88 1.17 -9.82
CA TYR A 28 -13.85 2.47 -10.49
C TYR A 28 -14.61 2.50 -11.82
N ILE A 29 -15.47 1.51 -12.07
CA ILE A 29 -16.16 1.38 -13.36
C ILE A 29 -17.19 2.51 -13.50
N GLU A 30 -18.07 2.64 -12.53
CA GLU A 30 -19.14 3.62 -12.54
C GLU A 30 -18.65 4.99 -12.07
N LYS A 31 -18.73 5.99 -12.94
CA LYS A 31 -18.22 7.36 -12.70
C LYS A 31 -18.66 7.94 -11.36
N HIS A 32 -19.93 7.74 -10.98
CA HIS A 32 -20.50 8.29 -9.76
C HIS A 32 -19.94 7.66 -8.48
N ASN A 33 -19.44 6.41 -8.55
CA ASN A 33 -18.94 5.66 -7.40
C ASN A 33 -17.41 5.72 -7.25
N ARG A 34 -16.66 6.11 -8.29
CA ARG A 34 -15.18 6.06 -8.29
C ARG A 34 -14.52 6.69 -7.05
N ARG A 35 -14.98 7.89 -6.66
CA ARG A 35 -14.45 8.61 -5.49
C ARG A 35 -14.76 7.90 -4.17
N MET A 36 -15.95 7.31 -4.07
CA MET A 36 -16.32 6.50 -2.91
C MET A 36 -15.51 5.22 -2.85
N SER A 37 -15.35 4.51 -3.97
CA SER A 37 -14.52 3.30 -4.07
C SER A 37 -13.05 3.60 -3.74
N ASP A 38 -12.50 4.72 -4.21
CA ASP A 38 -11.13 5.14 -3.89
C ASP A 38 -10.96 5.45 -2.42
N LYS A 39 -11.92 6.16 -1.83
CA LYS A 39 -11.94 6.44 -0.40
C LYS A 39 -11.99 5.15 0.41
N MET A 40 -12.90 4.23 0.08
CA MET A 40 -13.04 2.94 0.77
C MET A 40 -11.74 2.14 0.72
N LEU A 41 -11.10 2.09 -0.45
CA LEU A 41 -9.82 1.43 -0.64
C LEU A 41 -8.73 2.04 0.23
N ARG A 42 -8.56 3.36 0.18
CA ARG A 42 -7.54 4.07 0.98
C ARG A 42 -7.78 3.93 2.48
N GLU A 43 -9.03 4.00 2.92
CA GLU A 43 -9.38 3.78 4.33
C GLU A 43 -9.04 2.36 4.78
N LYS A 44 -9.34 1.34 3.96
CA LYS A 44 -9.01 -0.04 4.26
C LYS A 44 -7.50 -0.28 4.29
N VAL A 45 -6.76 0.23 3.30
CA VAL A 45 -5.28 0.17 3.29
C VAL A 45 -4.72 0.86 4.54
N ALA A 46 -5.16 2.07 4.86
CA ALA A 46 -4.66 2.79 6.03
C ALA A 46 -4.92 2.01 7.33
N ALA A 47 -6.11 1.40 7.48
CA ALA A 47 -6.45 0.60 8.65
C ALA A 47 -5.55 -0.65 8.82
N GLU A 48 -5.27 -1.38 7.73
CA GLU A 48 -4.34 -2.53 7.78
C GLU A 48 -2.94 -2.09 8.23
N TYR A 49 -2.45 -0.99 7.69
CA TYR A 49 -1.11 -0.49 8.01
C TYR A 49 -1.01 0.12 9.42
N GLU A 50 -2.10 0.67 9.98
CA GLU A 50 -2.14 1.08 11.39
C GLU A 50 -1.94 -0.09 12.34
N LEU A 51 -2.50 -1.27 12.04
CA LEU A 51 -2.27 -2.48 12.82
C LEU A 51 -0.78 -2.88 12.77
N LEU A 52 -0.18 -2.87 11.57
CA LEU A 52 1.23 -3.20 11.38
C LEU A 52 2.17 -2.21 12.08
N TRP A 53 1.86 -0.91 12.01
CA TRP A 53 2.58 0.11 12.76
C TRP A 53 2.50 -0.14 14.26
N GLY A 54 1.32 -0.50 14.78
CA GLY A 54 1.14 -0.87 16.18
C GLY A 54 1.97 -2.07 16.62
N ARG A 55 2.06 -3.11 15.77
CA ARG A 55 2.93 -4.28 16.01
C ARG A 55 4.41 -3.88 16.07
N LEU A 56 4.86 -3.07 15.12
CA LEU A 56 6.23 -2.60 15.07
C LEU A 56 6.58 -1.74 16.30
N SER A 57 5.67 -0.86 16.73
CA SER A 57 5.84 -0.07 17.96
C SER A 57 5.76 -0.89 19.25
N ALA A 58 5.08 -2.04 19.26
CA ALA A 58 5.16 -2.98 20.38
C ALA A 58 6.56 -3.60 20.45
N LEU A 59 7.07 -4.10 19.33
CA LEU A 59 8.40 -4.69 19.24
C LEU A 59 9.52 -3.72 19.68
N GLN A 60 9.40 -2.44 19.30
CA GLN A 60 10.33 -1.40 19.77
C GLN A 60 10.33 -1.24 21.29
N ARG A 61 9.15 -1.27 21.92
CA ARG A 61 9.04 -1.17 23.38
C ARG A 61 9.69 -2.36 24.06
N ASP A 62 9.45 -3.57 23.54
CA ASP A 62 10.04 -4.79 24.08
C ASP A 62 11.58 -4.76 24.02
N LEU A 63 12.16 -4.26 22.92
CA LEU A 63 13.62 -4.09 22.83
C LEU A 63 14.16 -3.05 23.82
N ILE A 64 13.45 -1.95 24.02
CA ILE A 64 13.83 -0.92 25.02
C ILE A 64 13.80 -1.52 26.43
N ASP A 65 12.74 -2.25 26.77
CA ASP A 65 12.56 -2.87 28.08
C ASP A 65 13.65 -3.93 28.36
N ASN A 66 14.15 -4.60 27.32
CA ASN A 66 15.26 -5.55 27.40
C ASN A 66 16.66 -4.90 27.36
N GLY A 67 16.77 -3.59 27.15
CA GLY A 67 18.03 -2.86 27.09
C GLY A 67 18.74 -2.90 25.73
N ASP A 68 18.09 -3.40 24.69
CA ASP A 68 18.62 -3.60 23.34
C ASP A 68 18.59 -2.32 22.48
N LEU A 69 19.08 -1.21 23.04
CA LEU A 69 18.96 0.13 22.44
C LEU A 69 19.60 0.26 21.05
N MET A 70 20.64 -0.52 20.76
CA MET A 70 21.31 -0.51 19.45
C MET A 70 20.41 -1.04 18.32
N LEU A 71 19.38 -1.81 18.65
CA LEU A 71 18.46 -2.42 17.68
C LEU A 71 17.22 -1.55 17.41
N VAL A 72 17.00 -0.50 18.22
CA VAL A 72 15.79 0.33 18.18
C VAL A 72 15.77 1.27 16.97
N ASP A 73 16.91 1.82 16.57
CA ASP A 73 17.01 2.80 15.46
C ASP A 73 16.50 2.23 14.13
N ASP A 74 16.84 0.97 13.83
CA ASP A 74 16.40 0.31 12.61
C ASP A 74 14.88 0.11 12.56
N LEU A 75 14.27 -0.23 13.70
CA LEU A 75 12.81 -0.35 13.83
C LEU A 75 12.13 1.02 13.81
N GLU A 76 12.76 2.05 14.38
CA GLU A 76 12.25 3.41 14.35
C GLU A 76 12.18 3.96 12.94
N SER A 77 13.24 3.75 12.15
CA SER A 77 13.24 4.09 10.74
C SER A 77 12.08 3.44 9.98
N ALA A 78 11.82 2.14 10.23
CA ALA A 78 10.71 1.42 9.61
C ALA A 78 9.34 1.94 10.09
N ALA A 79 9.19 2.27 11.38
CA ALA A 79 7.95 2.79 11.95
C ALA A 79 7.62 4.19 11.42
N ILE A 80 8.62 5.05 11.25
CA ILE A 80 8.47 6.36 10.61
C ILE A 80 7.99 6.20 9.17
N LYS A 81 8.52 5.23 8.42
CA LYS A 81 8.09 4.97 7.04
C LYS A 81 6.65 4.49 6.94
N LEU A 82 6.22 3.59 7.83
CA LEU A 82 4.82 3.18 7.88
C LEU A 82 3.89 4.34 8.25
N ARG A 83 4.28 5.18 9.22
CA ARG A 83 3.51 6.38 9.57
C ARG A 83 3.39 7.33 8.37
N GLN A 84 4.50 7.62 7.70
CA GLN A 84 4.53 8.44 6.49
C GLN A 84 3.61 7.89 5.39
N PHE A 85 3.61 6.57 5.18
CA PHE A 85 2.72 5.90 4.24
C PHE A 85 1.25 6.09 4.63
N ILE A 86 0.87 5.76 5.87
CA ILE A 86 -0.51 5.87 6.38
C ILE A 86 -1.04 7.30 6.19
N ASP A 87 -0.25 8.29 6.58
CA ASP A 87 -0.64 9.70 6.50
C ASP A 87 -0.87 10.14 5.04
N ARG A 88 -0.04 9.66 4.11
CA ARG A 88 -0.20 9.91 2.67
C ARG A 88 -1.44 9.26 2.10
N VAL A 89 -1.68 7.98 2.42
CA VAL A 89 -2.90 7.27 1.98
C VAL A 89 -4.17 7.98 2.45
N LYS A 90 -4.20 8.45 3.70
CA LYS A 90 -5.36 9.17 4.25
C LYS A 90 -5.60 10.52 3.57
N THR A 91 -4.54 11.26 3.27
CA THR A 91 -4.61 12.65 2.79
C THR A 91 -4.66 12.80 1.27
N ALA A 92 -4.40 11.74 0.51
CA ALA A 92 -4.28 11.82 -0.94
C ALA A 92 -5.55 12.28 -1.69
N SER A 93 -6.73 12.30 -1.04
CA SER A 93 -7.98 12.78 -1.63
C SER A 93 -7.89 14.20 -2.21
N TYR A 94 -6.98 15.05 -1.72
CA TYR A 94 -6.81 16.42 -2.21
C TYR A 94 -6.09 16.50 -3.57
N GLY A 95 -5.31 15.47 -3.95
CA GLY A 95 -4.48 15.48 -5.16
C GLY A 95 -5.11 14.85 -6.40
N TYR A 96 -6.25 14.15 -6.27
CA TYR A 96 -6.84 13.35 -7.36
C TYR A 96 -8.16 13.92 -7.91
N THR A 97 -8.45 15.19 -7.67
CA THR A 97 -9.77 15.77 -7.95
C THR A 97 -10.16 15.65 -9.43
N GLY A 98 -9.22 15.83 -10.37
CA GLY A 98 -9.48 15.73 -11.81
C GLY A 98 -9.47 14.32 -12.40
N PHE A 99 -8.72 13.37 -11.83
CA PHE A 99 -8.57 12.01 -12.37
C PHE A 99 -9.93 11.30 -12.55
N PHE A 100 -10.74 11.27 -11.50
CA PHE A 100 -12.04 10.59 -11.53
C PHE A 100 -13.14 11.36 -12.27
N ASP A 101 -12.97 12.67 -12.47
CA ASP A 101 -13.93 13.52 -13.19
C ASP A 101 -13.77 13.42 -14.71
N SER A 102 -12.60 12.98 -15.18
CA SER A 102 -12.31 12.80 -16.61
C SER A 102 -13.27 11.81 -17.27
N VAL A 103 -14.00 12.32 -18.27
CA VAL A 103 -14.86 11.51 -19.15
C VAL A 103 -14.01 10.60 -20.05
N LYS A 104 -12.73 10.94 -20.25
CA LYS A 104 -11.76 10.20 -21.08
C LYS A 104 -10.79 9.35 -20.26
N LEU A 105 -11.20 8.87 -19.09
CA LEU A 105 -10.37 7.95 -18.31
C LEU A 105 -9.99 6.74 -19.18
N LYS A 106 -8.69 6.58 -19.46
CA LYS A 106 -8.19 5.49 -20.29
C LYS A 106 -8.26 4.19 -19.50
N THR A 107 -8.73 3.12 -20.16
CA THR A 107 -8.80 1.79 -19.56
C THR A 107 -7.44 1.32 -19.04
N GLU A 108 -6.35 1.65 -19.76
CA GLU A 108 -4.99 1.30 -19.36
C GLU A 108 -4.53 2.00 -18.07
N ASP A 109 -4.92 3.27 -17.87
CA ASP A 109 -4.56 4.00 -16.65
C ASP A 109 -5.35 3.46 -15.45
N LEU A 110 -6.61 3.06 -15.67
CA LEU A 110 -7.43 2.44 -14.64
C LEU A 110 -6.92 1.05 -14.24
N ALA A 111 -6.50 0.24 -15.21
CA ALA A 111 -5.88 -1.06 -14.95
C ALA A 111 -4.61 -0.90 -14.10
N ARG A 112 -3.76 0.08 -14.42
CA ARG A 112 -2.57 0.40 -13.62
C ARG A 112 -2.90 0.83 -12.20
N VAL A 113 -3.95 1.63 -12.02
CA VAL A 113 -4.42 1.98 -10.66
C VAL A 113 -4.79 0.72 -9.88
N TYR A 114 -5.54 -0.20 -10.47
CA TYR A 114 -5.89 -1.46 -9.83
C TYR A 114 -4.68 -2.35 -9.50
N GLU A 115 -3.66 -2.36 -10.37
CA GLU A 115 -2.39 -3.07 -10.10
C GLU A 115 -1.71 -2.52 -8.85
N TYR A 116 -1.56 -1.19 -8.76
CA TYR A 116 -0.99 -0.56 -7.58
C TYR A 116 -1.83 -0.77 -6.34
N ASP A 117 -3.16 -0.67 -6.45
CA ASP A 117 -4.09 -0.92 -5.36
C ASP A 117 -3.91 -2.33 -4.76
N LEU A 118 -3.82 -3.35 -5.61
CA LEU A 118 -3.56 -4.72 -5.16
C LEU A 118 -2.17 -4.84 -4.53
N GLU A 119 -1.17 -4.19 -5.12
CA GLU A 119 0.19 -4.20 -4.59
C GLU A 119 0.28 -3.61 -3.18
N LEU A 120 -0.51 -2.58 -2.86
CA LEU A 120 -0.56 -2.03 -1.49
C LEU A 120 -1.02 -3.08 -0.47
N PHE A 121 -1.93 -3.98 -0.83
CA PHE A 121 -2.36 -5.08 0.02
C PHE A 121 -1.31 -6.21 0.10
N ASN A 122 -0.67 -6.55 -1.02
CA ASN A 122 0.43 -7.54 -1.02
C ASN A 122 1.62 -7.07 -0.17
N LEU A 123 1.90 -5.77 -0.20
CA LEU A 123 2.93 -5.16 0.64
C LEU A 123 2.54 -5.17 2.12
N ALA A 124 1.24 -5.08 2.46
CA ALA A 124 0.81 -5.26 3.85
C ALA A 124 1.15 -6.67 4.37
N ASP A 125 0.86 -7.69 3.56
CA ASP A 125 1.21 -9.09 3.86
C ASP A 125 2.75 -9.24 3.99
N SER A 126 3.52 -8.56 3.13
CA SER A 126 4.98 -8.56 3.16
C SER A 126 5.56 -7.84 4.38
N VAL A 127 4.98 -6.71 4.81
CA VAL A 127 5.36 -6.00 6.03
C VAL A 127 5.07 -6.87 7.25
N SER A 128 3.90 -7.52 7.30
CA SER A 128 3.57 -8.46 8.38
C SER A 128 4.63 -9.56 8.50
N ALA A 129 4.95 -10.24 7.40
CA ALA A 129 5.97 -11.28 7.39
C ALA A 129 7.37 -10.74 7.75
N ALA A 130 7.69 -9.50 7.35
CA ALA A 130 8.95 -8.87 7.73
C ALA A 130 9.03 -8.58 9.24
N ILE A 131 7.93 -8.14 9.86
CA ILE A 131 7.83 -7.95 11.32
C ILE A 131 8.00 -9.30 12.03
N ASP A 132 7.26 -10.34 11.59
CA ASP A 132 7.36 -11.70 12.15
C ASP A 132 8.80 -12.22 12.10
N ASN A 133 9.50 -11.97 10.99
CA ASN A 133 10.88 -12.39 10.82
C ASN A 133 11.86 -11.62 11.73
N VAL A 134 11.61 -10.34 12.01
CA VAL A 134 12.42 -9.61 13.01
C VAL A 134 12.22 -10.26 14.37
N GLU A 135 10.97 -10.46 14.78
CA GLU A 135 10.60 -11.07 16.07
C GLU A 135 11.30 -12.42 16.26
N ALA A 136 11.23 -13.30 15.24
CA ALA A 136 11.87 -14.61 15.25
C ALA A 136 13.40 -14.57 15.22
N SER A 137 14.00 -13.47 14.74
CA SER A 137 15.44 -13.33 14.60
C SER A 137 16.13 -12.69 15.80
N ILE A 138 15.39 -12.17 16.78
CA ILE A 138 15.97 -11.58 18.00
C ILE A 138 16.89 -12.59 18.70
N GLY A 139 18.10 -12.16 19.04
CA GLY A 139 19.12 -13.02 19.67
C GLY A 139 19.82 -14.00 18.72
N THR A 140 19.59 -13.89 17.41
CA THR A 140 20.25 -14.72 16.38
C THR A 140 21.13 -13.90 15.43
N ASP A 141 22.03 -14.56 14.71
CA ASP A 141 22.85 -13.94 13.66
C ASP A 141 22.02 -13.44 12.45
N GLY A 142 20.75 -13.84 12.36
CA GLY A 142 19.82 -13.43 11.30
C GLY A 142 19.23 -12.03 11.48
N LEU A 143 19.29 -11.46 12.69
CA LEU A 143 18.62 -10.19 13.01
C LEU A 143 19.02 -9.02 12.09
N PRO A 144 20.31 -8.80 11.76
CA PRO A 144 20.68 -7.70 10.87
C PRO A 144 20.03 -7.83 9.47
N ALA A 145 19.81 -9.04 8.98
CA ALA A 145 19.14 -9.25 7.70
C ALA A 145 17.63 -9.00 7.80
N ALA A 146 16.99 -9.42 8.90
CA ALA A 146 15.59 -9.16 9.16
C ALA A 146 15.30 -7.64 9.29
N LEU A 147 16.14 -6.91 10.02
CA LEU A 147 16.06 -5.45 10.16
C LEU A 147 16.23 -4.71 8.82
N ARG A 148 17.17 -5.15 7.98
CA ARG A 148 17.29 -4.61 6.62
C ARG A 148 16.05 -4.89 5.77
N ASN A 149 15.45 -6.07 5.91
CA ASN A 149 14.26 -6.44 5.17
C ASN A 149 13.06 -5.58 5.57
N VAL A 150 12.76 -5.43 6.87
CA VAL A 150 11.62 -4.62 7.30
C VAL A 150 11.77 -3.17 6.85
N LYS A 151 12.97 -2.57 6.96
CA LYS A 151 13.23 -1.22 6.42
C LYS A 151 13.03 -1.11 4.92
N LYS A 152 13.41 -2.15 4.16
CA LYS A 152 13.21 -2.18 2.71
C LYS A 152 11.72 -2.20 2.39
N VAL A 153 10.96 -3.14 2.96
CA VAL A 153 9.54 -3.32 2.61
C VAL A 153 8.72 -2.09 3.01
N THR A 154 8.98 -1.48 4.18
CA THR A 154 8.26 -0.25 4.59
C THR A 154 8.56 0.95 3.70
N ARG A 155 9.77 1.04 3.13
CA ARG A 155 10.08 2.05 2.10
C ARG A 155 9.34 1.74 0.80
N ASP A 156 9.32 0.48 0.39
CA ASP A 156 8.65 0.05 -0.85
C ASP A 156 7.13 0.38 -0.82
N CYS A 157 6.48 0.36 0.34
CA CYS A 157 5.10 0.83 0.53
C CYS A 157 4.92 2.29 0.13
N VAL A 158 5.83 3.16 0.57
CA VAL A 158 5.81 4.58 0.23
C VAL A 158 5.99 4.78 -1.28
N GLU A 159 6.97 4.10 -1.87
CA GLU A 159 7.25 4.18 -3.31
C GLU A 159 6.07 3.67 -4.16
N ALA A 160 5.42 2.58 -3.76
CA ALA A 160 4.25 2.05 -4.45
C ALA A 160 3.09 3.05 -4.45
N PHE A 161 2.85 3.74 -3.32
CA PHE A 161 1.81 4.76 -3.24
C PHE A 161 2.14 6.03 -4.04
N GLU A 162 3.41 6.42 -4.07
CA GLU A 162 3.87 7.53 -4.90
C GLU A 162 3.64 7.22 -6.39
N LYS A 163 4.02 6.03 -6.87
CA LYS A 163 3.76 5.59 -8.24
C LYS A 163 2.27 5.53 -8.58
N ARG A 164 1.44 5.03 -7.67
CA ARG A 164 -0.02 5.08 -7.81
C ARG A 164 -0.51 6.51 -8.02
N SER A 165 0.00 7.45 -7.21
CA SER A 165 -0.36 8.86 -7.28
C SER A 165 0.08 9.49 -8.60
N GLU A 166 1.28 9.17 -9.09
CA GLU A 166 1.81 9.63 -10.36
C GLU A 166 0.95 9.18 -11.55
N VAL A 167 0.47 7.92 -11.54
CA VAL A 167 -0.47 7.46 -12.57
C VAL A 167 -1.73 8.32 -12.57
N MET A 168 -2.32 8.57 -11.39
CA MET A 168 -3.53 9.38 -11.29
C MET A 168 -3.33 10.83 -11.74
N ILE A 169 -2.20 11.45 -11.39
CA ILE A 169 -1.89 12.85 -11.75
C ILE A 169 -1.51 12.99 -13.24
N SER A 170 -0.70 12.08 -13.77
CA SER A 170 -0.24 12.16 -15.17
C SER A 170 -1.37 11.95 -16.17
N SER A 171 -2.35 11.11 -15.82
CA SER A 171 -3.58 10.92 -16.62
C SER A 171 -4.45 12.18 -16.67
N GLU A 172 -4.42 13.03 -15.64
CA GLU A 172 -5.13 14.32 -15.64
C GLU A 172 -4.52 15.29 -16.67
N GLN A 173 -3.19 15.38 -16.73
CA GLN A 173 -2.47 16.29 -17.63
C GLN A 173 -2.61 15.94 -19.11
N GLN A 174 -2.90 14.67 -19.44
CA GLN A 174 -3.13 14.23 -20.82
C GLN A 174 -4.59 14.40 -21.29
N ALA A 175 -5.51 14.70 -20.36
CA ALA A 175 -6.94 14.82 -20.64
C ALA A 175 -7.41 16.26 -20.85
N GLY A 176 -6.61 17.25 -20.44
CA GLY A 176 -6.79 18.68 -20.73
C GLY A 176 -6.22 19.07 -22.08
#